data_AF-A0A2C5YAN9-F1
#
_entry.id   AF-A0A2C5YAN9-F1
#
_cell.length_a   1.000
_cell.length_b   1.000
_cell.length_c   1.000
_cell.angle_alpha   90.00
_cell.angle_beta   90.00
_cell.angle_gamma   90.00
#
_symmetry.space_group_name_H-M   'P 1'
#
loop_
_entity.id
_entity.type
_entity.pdbx_description
1 polymer ?
#
loop_
_entity_poly.entity_id
_entity_poly.type
_entity_poly.pdbx_seq_one_letter_code
_entity_poly.pdbx_strand_id
1 'polypeptide(L)'
;MELAEPQDWRAWISYIQGVACLNGTWDYIDPRGSKQLEKPARPQMPRRPALNESMRREKDESNIDFQARLQVYKYGMDIIMGEYNLAQDCHRLDCLEFSIKLEEYAAAKKEMNKVNDLIFKTVDKRWIAQLAGSGIMTPRDHLQKLESLLGHAASHAKDPVSQLLRAAQDKGHSDWQSWAHELRKLNAQCLEMDPTASYNYDVMDSFLSTVRSDFEEFYDRWATMVGSGRNVDAGRSTISVMFEDVLGNFLKTSLYTGFLPSLGKPRYKETDGPSRNTVHERVPSPSPSTSVRSDRPYKSHENKNKGLSAKLCPGCNQVHPIRGGNWWENCWVYLDICGKKPAPKWYDMTPQKIDRVKRRMRENPAEQMAADKWLSEQAAS
;
A
#
# COMPACT_ATOMS: atom_id res chain seq x y z
N MET A 1 -5.91 -25.68 5.98
CA MET A 1 -6.82 -25.65 4.82
C MET A 1 -6.34 -24.53 3.93
N GLU A 2 -6.00 -24.82 2.69
CA GLU A 2 -5.39 -23.87 1.75
C GLU A 2 -6.36 -23.58 0.60
N LEU A 3 -6.31 -22.36 0.05
CA LEU A 3 -7.09 -21.92 -1.11
C LEU A 3 -6.16 -21.93 -2.32
N ALA A 4 -6.10 -23.07 -3.01
CA ALA A 4 -5.29 -23.25 -4.21
C ALA A 4 -6.15 -23.05 -5.47
N GLU A 5 -7.33 -23.68 -5.52
CA GLU A 5 -8.20 -23.68 -6.67
C GLU A 5 -9.55 -22.99 -6.38
N PRO A 6 -10.27 -22.49 -7.41
CA PRO A 6 -11.58 -21.87 -7.24
C PRO A 6 -12.62 -22.75 -6.55
N GLN A 7 -12.53 -24.07 -6.74
CA GLN A 7 -13.42 -25.04 -6.10
C GLN A 7 -13.25 -25.13 -4.57
N ASP A 8 -12.07 -24.76 -4.05
CA ASP A 8 -11.78 -24.76 -2.62
C ASP A 8 -12.47 -23.59 -1.89
N TRP A 9 -12.95 -22.59 -2.64
CA TRP A 9 -13.52 -21.35 -2.11
C TRP A 9 -14.56 -21.59 -1.02
N ARG A 10 -15.56 -22.47 -1.26
CA ARG A 10 -16.65 -22.71 -0.31
C ARG A 10 -16.18 -23.30 1.02
N ALA A 11 -15.27 -24.27 0.96
CA ALA A 11 -14.74 -24.90 2.17
C ALA A 11 -13.83 -23.91 2.92
N TRP A 12 -12.98 -23.20 2.18
CA TRP A 12 -12.04 -22.25 2.75
C TRP A 12 -12.73 -21.03 3.38
N ILE A 13 -13.72 -20.42 2.71
CA ILE A 13 -14.45 -19.28 3.28
C ILE A 13 -15.23 -19.69 4.53
N SER A 14 -15.78 -20.92 4.57
CA SER A 14 -16.45 -21.45 5.76
C SER A 14 -15.48 -21.63 6.92
N TYR A 15 -14.23 -22.05 6.64
CA TYR A 15 -13.18 -22.13 7.65
C TYR A 15 -12.81 -20.74 8.20
N ILE A 16 -12.59 -19.75 7.33
CA ILE A 16 -12.31 -18.37 7.73
C ILE A 16 -13.47 -17.79 8.55
N GLN A 17 -14.70 -18.04 8.10
CA GLN A 17 -15.92 -17.66 8.83
C GLN A 17 -15.95 -18.29 10.21
N GLY A 18 -15.68 -19.59 10.33
CA GLY A 18 -15.63 -20.28 11.63
C GLY A 18 -14.64 -19.64 12.60
N VAL A 19 -13.42 -19.34 12.13
CA VAL A 19 -12.39 -18.66 12.95
C VAL A 19 -12.84 -17.25 13.34
N ALA A 20 -13.39 -16.48 12.39
CA ALA A 20 -13.85 -15.13 12.64
C ALA A 20 -15.06 -15.07 13.58
N CYS A 21 -15.98 -16.03 13.50
CA CYS A 21 -17.12 -16.16 14.42
C CYS A 21 -16.66 -16.50 15.84
N LEU A 22 -15.71 -17.43 16.01
CA LEU A 22 -15.13 -17.76 17.31
C LEU A 22 -14.45 -16.56 17.97
N ASN A 23 -13.87 -15.67 17.18
CA ASN A 23 -13.24 -14.43 17.65
C ASN A 23 -14.22 -13.24 17.75
N GLY A 24 -15.50 -13.42 17.42
CA GLY A 24 -16.50 -12.34 17.43
C GLY A 24 -16.26 -11.23 16.41
N THR A 25 -15.49 -11.49 15.35
CA THR A 25 -15.12 -10.48 14.34
C THR A 25 -15.82 -10.65 12.99
N TRP A 26 -16.59 -11.73 12.80
CA TRP A 26 -17.20 -12.04 11.49
C TRP A 26 -18.05 -10.90 10.94
N ASP A 27 -18.85 -10.25 11.79
CA ASP A 27 -19.68 -9.10 11.42
C ASP A 27 -18.91 -7.98 10.68
N TYR A 28 -17.63 -7.78 11.01
CA TYR A 28 -16.77 -6.76 10.41
C TYR A 28 -16.01 -7.24 9.17
N ILE A 29 -15.91 -8.56 8.99
CA ILE A 29 -15.09 -9.21 7.95
C ILE A 29 -15.97 -9.76 6.83
N ASP A 30 -17.24 -10.07 7.11
CA ASP A 30 -18.20 -10.65 6.17
C ASP A 30 -18.20 -9.85 4.85
N PRO A 31 -17.84 -10.44 3.70
CA PRO A 31 -17.79 -9.75 2.42
C PRO A 31 -19.15 -9.18 1.99
N ARG A 32 -20.27 -9.72 2.52
CA ARG A 32 -21.63 -9.26 2.23
C ARG A 32 -22.21 -8.37 3.32
N GLY A 33 -21.54 -8.27 4.45
CA GLY A 33 -21.96 -7.45 5.58
C GLY A 33 -21.76 -5.96 5.31
N SER A 34 -22.48 -5.14 6.07
CA SER A 34 -22.36 -3.67 6.03
C SER A 34 -21.62 -3.09 7.24
N LYS A 35 -21.51 -3.85 8.35
CA LYS A 35 -20.88 -3.36 9.58
C LYS A 35 -19.40 -3.12 9.36
N GLN A 36 -18.91 -1.96 9.80
CA GLN A 36 -17.50 -1.61 9.82
C GLN A 36 -17.05 -1.43 11.27
N LEU A 37 -15.81 -1.81 11.57
CA LEU A 37 -15.24 -1.58 12.90
C LEU A 37 -14.89 -0.08 13.04
N GLU A 38 -15.75 0.67 13.73
CA GLU A 38 -15.57 2.09 13.97
C GLU A 38 -14.86 2.36 15.29
N LYS A 39 -13.99 3.37 15.30
CA LYS A 39 -13.34 3.82 16.53
C LYS A 39 -14.37 4.60 17.36
N PRO A 40 -14.54 4.30 18.66
CA PRO A 40 -15.48 5.02 19.50
C PRO A 40 -15.15 6.52 19.56
N ALA A 41 -16.19 7.35 19.63
CA ALA A 41 -16.07 8.81 19.75
C ALA A 41 -15.82 9.21 21.21
N ARG A 42 -14.93 10.17 21.43
CA ARG A 42 -14.63 10.68 22.77
C ARG A 42 -15.82 11.53 23.28
N PRO A 43 -16.32 11.30 24.51
CA PRO A 43 -17.35 12.13 25.11
C PRO A 43 -16.94 13.60 25.19
N GLN A 44 -17.88 14.51 25.01
CA GLN A 44 -17.62 15.95 25.10
C GLN A 44 -17.69 16.41 26.56
N MET A 45 -16.73 17.26 26.95
CA MET A 45 -16.68 17.80 28.30
C MET A 45 -17.82 18.81 28.52
N PRO A 46 -18.59 18.71 29.62
CA PRO A 46 -19.66 19.65 29.91
C PRO A 46 -19.08 21.05 30.11
N ARG A 47 -19.76 22.04 29.54
CA ARG A 47 -19.34 23.44 29.63
C ARG A 47 -19.78 24.00 30.97
N ARG A 48 -18.87 24.71 31.62
CA ARG A 48 -19.19 25.44 32.85
C ARG A 48 -20.24 26.51 32.52
N PRO A 49 -21.35 26.59 33.27
CA PRO A 49 -22.34 27.63 33.06
C PRO A 49 -21.72 29.01 33.28
N ALA A 50 -22.15 29.98 32.47
CA ALA A 50 -21.79 31.36 32.70
C ALA A 50 -22.58 31.85 33.93
N LEU A 51 -21.86 32.15 35.01
CA LEU A 51 -22.47 32.79 36.17
C LEU A 51 -22.61 34.28 35.84
N ASN A 52 -23.84 34.78 35.82
CA ASN A 52 -24.12 36.20 35.61
C ASN A 52 -23.44 37.06 36.68
N GLU A 53 -23.19 38.33 36.36
CA GLU A 53 -22.56 39.30 37.26
C GLU A 53 -23.13 39.24 38.67
N SER A 54 -22.23 39.42 39.65
CA SER A 54 -22.56 39.48 41.07
C SER A 54 -23.76 40.40 41.31
N MET A 55 -24.77 39.90 42.03
CA MET A 55 -25.95 40.69 42.38
C MET A 55 -25.53 42.01 43.04
N ARG A 56 -25.96 43.14 42.45
CA ARG A 56 -25.75 44.48 42.99
C ARG A 56 -27.01 44.97 43.68
N ARG A 57 -26.84 45.73 44.76
CA ARG A 57 -27.92 46.40 45.46
C ARG A 57 -28.44 47.56 44.63
N GLU A 58 -29.77 47.71 44.56
CA GLU A 58 -30.39 48.86 43.90
C GLU A 58 -30.39 50.09 44.81
N LYS A 59 -30.42 51.29 44.23
CA LYS A 59 -30.23 52.56 44.95
C LYS A 59 -31.25 52.77 46.08
N ASP A 60 -32.48 52.31 45.88
CA ASP A 60 -33.60 52.54 46.79
C ASP A 60 -34.10 51.26 47.47
N GLU A 61 -33.29 50.19 47.44
CA GLU A 61 -33.68 48.88 47.95
C GLU A 61 -33.53 48.78 49.47
N SER A 62 -34.58 48.32 50.15
CA SER A 62 -34.53 48.05 51.59
C SER A 62 -33.56 46.90 51.90
N ASN A 63 -33.03 46.87 53.12
CA ASN A 63 -32.11 45.79 53.50
C ASN A 63 -32.80 44.41 53.46
N ILE A 64 -34.08 44.35 53.83
CA ILE A 64 -34.85 43.10 53.85
C ILE A 64 -35.05 42.58 52.41
N ASP A 65 -35.41 43.46 51.49
CA ASP A 65 -35.64 43.09 50.08
C ASP A 65 -34.34 42.64 49.41
N PHE A 66 -33.23 43.36 49.67
CA PHE A 66 -31.92 42.96 49.18
C PHE A 66 -31.50 41.59 49.70
N GLN A 67 -31.70 41.31 51.00
CA GLN A 67 -31.37 40.00 51.58
C GLN A 67 -32.22 38.88 50.98
N ALA A 68 -33.53 39.11 50.79
CA ALA A 68 -34.42 38.14 50.17
C ALA A 68 -33.98 37.82 48.72
N ARG A 69 -33.69 38.84 47.91
CA ARG A 69 -33.14 38.67 46.56
C ARG A 69 -31.81 37.95 46.54
N LEU A 70 -30.89 38.33 47.43
CA LEU A 70 -29.60 37.68 47.55
C LEU A 70 -29.75 36.19 47.88
N GLN A 71 -30.71 35.83 48.73
CA GLN A 71 -31.00 34.44 49.05
C GLN A 71 -31.55 33.67 47.85
N VAL A 72 -32.49 34.26 47.09
CA VAL A 72 -33.01 33.65 45.85
C VAL A 72 -31.89 33.46 44.83
N TYR A 73 -31.00 34.44 44.66
CA TYR A 73 -29.85 34.32 43.78
C TYR A 73 -28.89 33.21 44.23
N LYS A 74 -28.60 33.11 45.53
CA LYS A 74 -27.77 32.01 46.08
C LYS A 74 -28.36 30.65 45.75
N TYR A 75 -29.66 30.44 46.00
CA TYR A 75 -30.32 29.18 45.64
C TYR A 75 -30.29 28.91 44.13
N GLY A 76 -30.50 29.93 43.31
CA GLY A 76 -30.37 29.80 41.85
C GLY A 76 -28.95 29.38 41.43
N MET A 77 -27.92 29.95 42.05
CA MET A 77 -26.52 29.57 41.80
C MET A 77 -26.24 28.14 42.28
N ASP A 78 -26.75 27.75 43.44
CA ASP A 78 -26.57 26.39 43.97
C ASP A 78 -27.21 25.34 43.06
N ILE A 79 -28.39 25.63 42.50
CA ILE A 79 -29.05 24.76 41.51
C ILE A 79 -28.20 24.65 40.24
N ILE A 80 -27.80 25.78 39.64
CA ILE A 80 -26.98 25.79 38.41
C ILE A 80 -25.66 25.05 38.60
N MET A 81 -25.00 25.26 39.74
CA MET A 81 -23.76 24.56 40.07
C MET A 81 -24.00 23.07 40.36
N GLY A 82 -25.12 22.73 40.99
CA GLY A 82 -25.55 21.34 41.20
C GLY A 82 -25.78 20.59 39.90
N GLU A 83 -26.50 21.20 38.95
CA GLU A 83 -26.71 20.64 37.60
C GLU A 83 -25.38 20.47 36.85
N TYR A 84 -24.48 21.45 36.95
CA TYR A 84 -23.15 21.34 36.35
C TYR A 84 -22.33 20.20 36.95
N ASN A 85 -22.34 20.05 38.28
CA ASN A 85 -21.66 18.95 38.96
C ASN A 85 -22.21 17.59 38.54
N LEU A 86 -23.54 17.45 38.43
CA LEU A 86 -24.18 16.24 37.92
C LEU A 86 -23.75 15.95 36.48
N ALA A 87 -23.69 16.97 35.61
CA ALA A 87 -23.20 16.81 34.25
C ALA A 87 -21.72 16.39 34.18
N GLN A 88 -20.88 16.87 35.12
CA GLN A 88 -19.50 16.41 35.25
C GLN A 88 -19.42 14.93 35.66
N ASP A 89 -20.29 14.49 36.58
CA ASP A 89 -20.34 13.09 37.00
C ASP A 89 -20.82 12.18 35.86
N CYS A 90 -21.86 12.58 35.12
CA CYS A 90 -22.28 11.87 33.91
C CYS A 90 -21.14 11.78 32.89
N HIS A 91 -20.44 12.89 32.64
CA HIS A 91 -19.28 12.89 31.75
C HIS A 91 -18.17 11.94 32.21
N ARG A 92 -17.95 11.81 33.53
CA ARG A 92 -16.99 10.86 34.09
C ARG A 92 -17.40 9.42 33.79
N LEU A 93 -18.69 9.09 33.90
CA LEU A 93 -19.23 7.77 33.52
C LEU A 93 -19.10 7.52 32.02
N ASP A 94 -19.45 8.50 31.18
CA ASP A 94 -19.30 8.41 29.73
C ASP A 94 -17.82 8.16 29.33
N CYS A 95 -16.88 8.78 30.05
CA CYS A 95 -15.44 8.56 29.82
C CYS A 95 -14.99 7.14 30.19
N LEU A 96 -15.58 6.53 31.22
CA LEU A 96 -15.32 5.14 31.57
C LEU A 96 -15.91 4.20 30.50
N GLU A 97 -17.14 4.42 30.08
CA GLU A 97 -17.77 3.65 29.00
C GLU A 97 -16.97 3.76 27.69
N PHE A 98 -16.50 4.97 27.35
CA PHE A 98 -15.61 5.20 26.22
C PHE A 98 -14.32 4.38 26.32
N SER A 99 -13.73 4.29 27.51
CA SER A 99 -12.50 3.53 27.73
C SER A 99 -12.71 2.03 27.50
N ILE A 100 -13.83 1.49 28.00
CA ILE A 100 -14.24 0.09 27.77
C ILE A 100 -14.41 -0.17 26.27
N LYS A 101 -15.21 0.68 25.58
CA LYS A 101 -15.42 0.56 24.13
C LYS A 101 -14.12 0.67 23.33
N LEU A 102 -13.17 1.48 23.79
CA LEU A 102 -11.87 1.64 23.13
C LEU A 102 -11.02 0.37 23.26
N GLU A 103 -11.06 -0.29 24.41
CA GLU A 103 -10.40 -1.59 24.64
C GLU A 103 -11.04 -2.69 23.78
N GLU A 104 -12.37 -2.76 23.73
CA GLU A 104 -13.12 -3.67 22.85
C GLU A 104 -12.76 -3.46 21.38
N TYR A 105 -12.73 -2.20 20.93
CA TYR A 105 -12.28 -1.85 19.58
C TYR A 105 -10.85 -2.33 19.31
N ALA A 106 -9.92 -2.12 20.24
CA ALA A 106 -8.54 -2.54 20.09
C ALA A 106 -8.40 -4.08 20.04
N ALA A 107 -9.17 -4.80 20.87
CA ALA A 107 -9.24 -6.25 20.87
C ALA A 107 -9.80 -6.78 19.54
N ALA A 108 -10.94 -6.27 19.08
CA ALA A 108 -11.55 -6.64 17.80
C ALA A 108 -10.59 -6.37 16.64
N LYS A 109 -9.92 -5.21 16.62
CA LYS A 109 -8.93 -4.86 15.59
C LYS A 109 -7.74 -5.83 15.58
N LYS A 110 -7.27 -6.25 16.76
CA LYS A 110 -6.19 -7.25 16.88
C LYS A 110 -6.62 -8.59 16.32
N GLU A 111 -7.83 -9.05 16.64
CA GLU A 111 -8.36 -10.32 16.12
C GLU A 111 -8.61 -10.25 14.59
N MET A 112 -9.12 -9.13 14.07
CA MET A 112 -9.24 -8.90 12.63
C MET A 112 -7.89 -8.99 11.92
N ASN A 113 -6.82 -8.43 12.51
CA ASN A 113 -5.46 -8.55 11.96
C ASN A 113 -4.98 -10.01 11.94
N LYS A 114 -5.28 -10.81 12.96
CA LYS A 114 -4.94 -12.24 12.95
C LYS A 114 -5.68 -12.99 11.84
N VAL A 115 -6.96 -12.67 11.60
CA VAL A 115 -7.71 -13.23 10.48
C VAL A 115 -7.10 -12.78 9.14
N ASN A 116 -6.67 -11.53 9.03
CA ASN A 116 -5.94 -11.05 7.87
C ASN A 116 -4.68 -11.87 7.60
N ASP A 117 -3.85 -12.05 8.62
CA ASP A 117 -2.63 -12.85 8.54
C ASP A 117 -2.95 -14.31 8.15
N LEU A 118 -4.06 -14.86 8.66
CA LEU A 118 -4.52 -16.19 8.31
C LEU A 118 -4.93 -16.28 6.83
N ILE A 119 -5.61 -15.26 6.29
CA ILE A 119 -5.94 -15.17 4.87
C ILE A 119 -4.66 -15.23 4.04
N PHE A 120 -3.68 -14.37 4.32
CA PHE A 120 -2.41 -14.36 3.57
C PHE A 120 -1.59 -15.65 3.74
N LYS A 121 -1.71 -16.36 4.85
CA LYS A 121 -1.01 -17.65 5.06
C LYS A 121 -1.65 -18.82 4.34
N THR A 122 -2.97 -18.77 4.12
CA THR A 122 -3.74 -19.91 3.61
C THR A 122 -4.12 -19.77 2.13
N VAL A 123 -3.90 -18.60 1.54
CA VAL A 123 -4.15 -18.34 0.12
C VAL A 123 -2.90 -18.66 -0.71
N ASP A 124 -3.07 -19.27 -1.88
CA ASP A 124 -1.94 -19.54 -2.79
C ASP A 124 -1.24 -18.24 -3.24
N LYS A 125 0.08 -18.33 -3.45
CA LYS A 125 0.94 -17.19 -3.80
C LYS A 125 0.47 -16.42 -5.05
N ARG A 126 -0.18 -17.10 -6.01
CA ARG A 126 -0.73 -16.48 -7.22
C ARG A 126 -1.79 -15.43 -6.91
N TRP A 127 -2.65 -15.72 -5.94
CA TRP A 127 -3.71 -14.81 -5.51
C TRP A 127 -3.20 -13.74 -4.54
N ILE A 128 -2.21 -14.06 -3.70
CA ILE A 128 -1.57 -13.09 -2.80
C ILE A 128 -1.02 -11.88 -3.56
N ALA A 129 -0.38 -12.11 -4.72
CA ALA A 129 0.16 -11.03 -5.55
C ALA A 129 -0.93 -10.03 -5.97
N GLN A 130 -2.15 -10.51 -6.21
CA GLN A 130 -3.28 -9.67 -6.56
C GLN A 130 -3.87 -8.94 -5.35
N LEU A 131 -3.68 -9.44 -4.12
CA LEU A 131 -4.11 -8.76 -2.90
C LEU A 131 -3.15 -7.65 -2.46
N ALA A 132 -1.84 -7.78 -2.74
CA ALA A 132 -0.79 -6.92 -2.21
C ALA A 132 -0.74 -5.46 -2.77
N GLY A 133 -1.69 -5.06 -3.63
CA GLY A 133 -1.65 -3.78 -4.34
C GLY A 133 -2.19 -2.55 -3.58
N SER A 134 -2.84 -2.71 -2.43
CA SER A 134 -3.42 -1.59 -1.68
C SER A 134 -3.20 -1.75 -0.18
N GLY A 135 -2.26 -0.97 0.37
CA GLY A 135 -1.90 -0.99 1.79
C GLY A 135 -3.01 -0.54 2.76
N ILE A 136 -4.21 -0.24 2.26
CA ILE A 136 -5.37 0.23 3.03
C ILE A 136 -6.45 -0.87 3.13
N MET A 137 -6.32 -1.98 2.40
CA MET A 137 -7.36 -3.00 2.34
C MET A 137 -7.58 -3.68 3.70
N THR A 138 -8.85 -3.74 4.09
CA THR A 138 -9.31 -4.48 5.26
C THR A 138 -9.47 -5.97 4.91
N PRO A 139 -9.57 -6.87 5.90
CA PRO A 139 -9.84 -8.29 5.65
C PRO A 139 -11.12 -8.51 4.80
N ARG A 140 -12.16 -7.69 5.02
CA ARG A 140 -13.37 -7.70 4.17
C ARG A 140 -13.02 -7.44 2.71
N ASP A 141 -12.24 -6.40 2.44
CA ASP A 141 -11.87 -6.02 1.07
C ASP A 141 -11.05 -7.13 0.41
N HIS A 142 -10.16 -7.79 1.16
CA HIS A 142 -9.43 -8.96 0.67
C HIS A 142 -10.38 -10.10 0.30
N LEU A 143 -11.37 -10.41 1.14
CA LEU A 143 -12.35 -11.45 0.86
C LEU A 143 -13.25 -11.10 -0.34
N GLN A 144 -13.72 -9.87 -0.47
CA GLN A 144 -14.49 -9.42 -1.63
C GLN A 144 -13.66 -9.51 -2.91
N LYS A 145 -12.38 -9.12 -2.85
CA LYS A 145 -11.46 -9.24 -3.98
C LYS A 145 -11.24 -10.70 -4.35
N LEU A 146 -10.99 -11.59 -3.39
CA LEU A 146 -10.86 -13.03 -3.64
C LEU A 146 -12.17 -13.62 -4.22
N GLU A 147 -13.33 -13.27 -3.67
CA GLU A 147 -14.64 -13.73 -4.17
C GLU A 147 -14.82 -13.29 -5.63
N SER A 148 -14.43 -12.05 -5.97
CA SER A 148 -14.45 -11.58 -7.35
C SER A 148 -13.50 -12.41 -8.22
N LEU A 149 -12.23 -12.56 -7.85
CA LEU A 149 -11.23 -13.25 -8.66
C LEU A 149 -11.58 -14.72 -8.90
N LEU A 150 -12.09 -15.40 -7.87
CA LEU A 150 -12.45 -16.82 -7.93
C LEU A 150 -13.84 -17.04 -8.54
N GLY A 151 -14.76 -16.09 -8.37
CA GLY A 151 -16.05 -16.06 -9.05
C GLY A 151 -15.92 -15.91 -10.55
N HIS A 152 -14.98 -15.07 -11.00
CA HIS A 152 -14.59 -15.01 -12.41
C HIS A 152 -13.92 -16.34 -12.82
N ALA A 153 -13.01 -16.91 -12.01
CA ALA A 153 -12.35 -18.21 -12.26
C ALA A 153 -13.33 -19.39 -12.48
N ALA A 154 -14.46 -19.40 -11.77
CA ALA A 154 -15.52 -20.39 -11.98
C ALA A 154 -16.32 -20.16 -13.29
N SER A 155 -16.32 -18.94 -13.84
CA SER A 155 -16.89 -18.63 -15.16
C SER A 155 -15.88 -18.68 -16.31
N HIS A 156 -14.58 -18.90 -16.04
CA HIS A 156 -13.50 -19.02 -17.05
C HIS A 156 -13.62 -20.26 -17.98
N ALA A 157 -14.70 -21.04 -17.89
CA ALA A 157 -15.13 -21.86 -19.03
C ALA A 157 -15.46 -21.01 -20.28
N LYS A 158 -15.65 -19.68 -20.13
CA LYS A 158 -15.96 -18.74 -21.22
C LYS A 158 -15.20 -17.40 -21.18
N ASP A 159 -13.98 -17.36 -20.66
CA ASP A 159 -13.16 -16.15 -20.82
C ASP A 159 -12.57 -16.09 -22.23
N PRO A 160 -12.95 -15.10 -23.06
CA PRO A 160 -12.50 -15.00 -24.45
C PRO A 160 -10.99 -14.84 -24.55
N VAL A 161 -10.31 -14.19 -23.59
CA VAL A 161 -8.85 -14.01 -23.62
C VAL A 161 -8.13 -15.33 -23.34
N SER A 162 -8.58 -16.08 -22.34
CA SER A 162 -8.05 -17.43 -22.07
C SER A 162 -8.36 -18.43 -23.19
N GLN A 163 -9.47 -18.25 -23.93
CA GLN A 163 -9.77 -19.05 -25.12
C GLN A 163 -8.84 -18.67 -26.28
N LEU A 164 -8.62 -17.37 -26.51
CA LEU A 164 -7.71 -16.86 -27.52
C LEU A 164 -6.27 -17.31 -27.28
N LEU A 165 -5.77 -17.22 -26.04
CA LEU A 165 -4.43 -17.68 -25.67
C LEU A 165 -4.27 -19.19 -25.88
N ARG A 166 -5.26 -20.00 -25.48
CA ARG A 166 -5.24 -21.44 -25.70
C ARG A 166 -5.25 -21.79 -27.19
N ALA A 167 -6.12 -21.16 -27.97
CA ALA A 167 -6.17 -21.35 -29.41
C ALA A 167 -4.86 -20.95 -30.09
N ALA A 168 -4.20 -19.87 -29.62
CA ALA A 168 -2.91 -19.43 -30.16
C ALA A 168 -1.75 -20.39 -29.84
N GLN A 169 -1.87 -21.17 -28.76
CA GLN A 169 -0.86 -22.15 -28.33
C GLN A 169 -1.08 -23.55 -28.93
N ASP A 170 -2.25 -23.83 -29.50
CA ASP A 170 -2.56 -25.13 -30.08
C ASP A 170 -1.80 -25.34 -31.40
N LYS A 171 -0.93 -26.34 -31.41
CA LYS A 171 -0.03 -26.70 -32.54
C LYS A 171 -0.65 -27.73 -33.49
N GLY A 172 -1.95 -28.01 -33.37
CA GLY A 172 -2.62 -29.14 -34.02
C GLY A 172 -3.26 -28.89 -35.39
N HIS A 173 -3.16 -27.69 -35.97
CA HIS A 173 -3.98 -27.35 -37.15
C HIS A 173 -3.30 -27.72 -38.47
N SER A 174 -3.86 -28.70 -39.19
CA SER A 174 -3.50 -29.00 -40.58
C SER A 174 -3.92 -27.90 -41.56
N ASP A 175 -4.79 -26.98 -41.13
CA ASP A 175 -5.27 -25.84 -41.88
C ASP A 175 -5.01 -24.53 -41.11
N TRP A 176 -3.88 -23.92 -41.43
CA TRP A 176 -3.42 -22.65 -40.85
C TRP A 176 -4.37 -21.48 -41.14
N GLN A 177 -5.15 -21.52 -42.23
CA GLN A 177 -6.07 -20.45 -42.59
C GLN A 177 -7.31 -20.48 -41.69
N SER A 178 -7.94 -21.65 -41.57
CA SER A 178 -9.10 -21.82 -40.68
C SER A 178 -8.76 -21.46 -39.23
N TRP A 179 -7.58 -21.87 -38.75
CA TRP A 179 -7.08 -21.50 -37.42
C TRP A 179 -6.87 -20.00 -37.26
N ALA A 180 -6.20 -19.33 -38.20
CA ALA A 180 -5.99 -17.89 -38.12
C ALA A 180 -7.30 -17.09 -38.22
N HIS A 181 -8.31 -17.60 -38.95
CA HIS A 181 -9.66 -17.02 -38.96
C HIS A 181 -10.38 -17.18 -37.61
N GLU A 182 -10.21 -18.32 -36.95
CA GLU A 182 -10.73 -18.55 -35.59
C GLU A 182 -10.07 -17.58 -34.58
N LEU A 183 -8.75 -17.44 -34.63
CA LEU A 183 -8.02 -16.48 -33.80
C LEU A 183 -8.50 -15.05 -34.03
N ARG A 184 -8.77 -14.66 -35.28
CA ARG A 184 -9.31 -13.31 -35.57
C ARG A 184 -10.67 -13.12 -34.92
N LYS A 185 -11.55 -14.12 -35.01
CA LYS A 185 -12.89 -14.07 -34.41
C LYS A 185 -12.79 -13.93 -32.89
N LEU A 186 -11.92 -14.71 -32.25
CA LEU A 186 -11.68 -14.64 -30.81
C LEU A 186 -11.05 -13.30 -30.39
N ASN A 187 -10.11 -12.77 -31.19
CA ASN A 187 -9.51 -11.46 -30.96
C ASN A 187 -10.55 -10.33 -31.02
N ALA A 188 -11.46 -10.37 -32.00
CA ALA A 188 -12.56 -9.40 -32.09
C ALA A 188 -13.44 -9.42 -30.83
N GLN A 189 -13.78 -10.62 -30.31
CA GLN A 189 -14.54 -10.76 -29.06
C GLN A 189 -13.77 -10.22 -27.85
N CYS A 190 -12.45 -10.40 -27.82
CA CYS A 190 -11.62 -9.85 -26.75
C CYS A 190 -11.53 -8.32 -26.81
N LEU A 191 -11.46 -7.72 -28.00
CA LEU A 191 -11.43 -6.26 -28.18
C LEU A 191 -12.75 -5.58 -27.80
N GLU A 192 -13.89 -6.27 -27.99
CA GLU A 192 -15.20 -5.79 -27.50
C GLU A 192 -15.23 -5.71 -25.97
N MET A 193 -14.54 -6.63 -25.28
CA MET A 193 -14.50 -6.71 -23.81
C MET A 193 -13.41 -5.83 -23.19
N ASP A 194 -12.22 -5.79 -23.78
CA ASP A 194 -11.08 -4.97 -23.37
C ASP A 194 -10.51 -4.20 -24.58
N PRO A 195 -10.98 -2.96 -24.83
CA PRO A 195 -10.48 -2.11 -25.90
C PRO A 195 -9.02 -1.67 -25.70
N THR A 196 -8.48 -1.80 -24.48
CA THR A 196 -7.08 -1.46 -24.19
C THR A 196 -6.11 -2.55 -24.65
N ALA A 197 -6.63 -3.74 -24.99
CA ALA A 197 -5.90 -4.88 -25.50
C ALA A 197 -4.68 -5.24 -24.63
N SER A 198 -4.87 -5.27 -23.31
CA SER A 198 -3.79 -5.56 -22.35
C SER A 198 -3.13 -6.93 -22.58
N TYR A 199 -3.85 -7.87 -23.19
CA TYR A 199 -3.42 -9.23 -23.56
C TYR A 199 -2.64 -9.32 -24.88
N ASN A 200 -2.52 -8.22 -25.64
CA ASN A 200 -2.03 -8.22 -27.02
C ASN A 200 -0.65 -8.87 -27.18
N TYR A 201 0.28 -8.56 -26.29
CA TYR A 201 1.66 -9.06 -26.35
C TYR A 201 1.78 -10.55 -26.00
N ASP A 202 0.98 -11.04 -25.05
CA ASP A 202 1.01 -12.45 -24.63
C ASP A 202 0.45 -13.38 -25.72
N VAL A 203 -0.61 -12.91 -26.40
CA VAL A 203 -1.21 -13.62 -27.54
C VAL A 203 -0.26 -13.59 -28.75
N MET A 204 0.37 -12.45 -29.04
CA MET A 204 1.38 -12.35 -30.11
C MET A 204 2.55 -13.30 -29.89
N ASP A 205 3.11 -13.35 -28.68
CA ASP A 205 4.24 -14.24 -28.37
C ASP A 205 3.82 -15.71 -28.52
N SER A 206 2.64 -16.07 -28.03
CA SER A 206 2.09 -17.42 -28.16
C SER A 206 1.91 -17.81 -29.63
N PHE A 207 1.27 -16.94 -30.42
CA PHE A 207 1.04 -17.13 -31.85
C PHE A 207 2.36 -17.29 -32.63
N LEU A 208 3.31 -16.37 -32.43
CA LEU A 208 4.61 -16.39 -33.09
C LEU A 208 5.39 -17.66 -32.72
N SER A 209 5.36 -18.08 -31.46
CA SER A 209 5.98 -19.33 -31.02
C SER A 209 5.34 -20.58 -31.65
N THR A 210 4.06 -20.51 -32.01
CA THR A 210 3.33 -21.60 -32.66
C THR A 210 3.69 -21.71 -34.14
N VAL A 211 3.70 -20.60 -34.87
CA VAL A 211 3.98 -20.61 -36.33
C VAL A 211 5.47 -20.73 -36.68
N ARG A 212 6.38 -20.59 -35.70
CA ARG A 212 7.83 -20.57 -35.91
C ARG A 212 8.37 -21.77 -36.70
N SER A 213 7.85 -22.98 -36.44
CA SER A 213 8.35 -24.20 -37.11
C SER A 213 8.04 -24.26 -38.60
N ASP A 214 6.91 -23.69 -39.00
CA ASP A 214 6.36 -23.83 -40.35
C ASP A 214 6.51 -22.54 -41.18
N PHE A 215 6.74 -21.41 -40.51
CA PHE A 215 6.84 -20.07 -41.12
C PHE A 215 8.02 -19.28 -40.53
N GLU A 216 9.24 -19.81 -40.62
CA GLU A 216 10.45 -19.21 -40.02
C GLU A 216 10.70 -17.78 -40.50
N GLU A 217 10.62 -17.52 -41.82
CA GLU A 217 10.81 -16.16 -42.38
C GLU A 217 9.77 -15.15 -41.86
N PHE A 218 8.53 -15.61 -41.65
CA PHE A 218 7.47 -14.77 -41.07
C PHE A 218 7.76 -14.48 -39.59
N TYR A 219 8.14 -15.51 -38.83
CA TYR A 219 8.49 -15.39 -37.42
C TYR A 219 9.63 -14.39 -37.22
N ASP A 220 10.75 -14.53 -37.93
CA ASP A 220 11.92 -13.67 -37.76
C ASP A 220 11.60 -12.18 -38.02
N ARG A 221 10.81 -11.93 -39.07
CA ARG A 221 10.35 -10.59 -39.42
C ARG A 221 9.49 -9.96 -38.32
N TRP A 222 8.53 -10.72 -37.79
CA TRP A 222 7.57 -10.19 -36.81
C TRP A 222 8.09 -10.20 -35.38
N ALA A 223 8.90 -11.18 -34.98
CA ALA A 223 9.57 -11.19 -33.68
C ALA A 223 10.48 -9.97 -33.49
N THR A 224 11.19 -9.56 -34.55
CA THR A 224 12.02 -8.34 -34.54
C THR A 224 11.17 -7.07 -34.37
N MET A 225 10.03 -6.97 -35.06
CA MET A 225 9.13 -5.82 -34.95
C MET A 225 8.44 -5.75 -33.57
N VAL A 226 7.93 -6.87 -33.07
CA VAL A 226 7.26 -6.95 -31.76
C VAL A 226 8.26 -6.72 -30.62
N GLY A 227 9.47 -7.28 -30.70
CA GLY A 227 10.53 -7.06 -29.72
C GLY A 227 11.02 -5.61 -29.66
N SER A 228 11.06 -4.92 -30.81
CA SER A 228 11.41 -3.49 -30.88
C SER A 228 10.34 -2.59 -30.26
N GLY A 229 9.05 -2.99 -30.32
CA GLY A 229 7.93 -2.26 -29.74
C GLY A 229 7.86 -2.30 -28.20
N ARG A 230 8.54 -3.24 -27.54
CA ARG A 230 8.56 -3.36 -26.07
C ARG A 230 9.50 -2.36 -25.37
N ASN A 231 10.46 -1.78 -26.10
CA ASN A 231 11.44 -0.82 -25.56
C ASN A 231 10.95 0.63 -25.67
N VAL A 232 9.85 0.96 -24.99
CA VAL A 232 9.18 2.27 -25.06
C VAL A 232 9.94 3.38 -24.27
N ASP A 233 10.93 3.03 -23.46
CA ASP A 233 11.67 3.99 -22.61
C ASP A 233 12.68 4.88 -23.37
N ALA A 234 12.84 4.71 -24.69
CA ALA A 234 13.91 5.36 -25.47
C ALA A 234 13.48 6.54 -26.37
N GLY A 235 12.32 7.16 -26.12
CA GLY A 235 11.95 8.47 -26.70
C GLY A 235 11.86 8.56 -28.23
N ARG A 236 11.89 7.43 -28.94
CA ARG A 236 11.58 7.35 -30.37
C ARG A 236 10.17 6.79 -30.52
N SER A 237 9.37 7.40 -31.41
CA SER A 237 8.04 6.91 -31.78
C SER A 237 8.15 5.46 -32.28
N THR A 238 7.88 4.49 -31.39
CA THR A 238 7.80 3.08 -31.74
C THR A 238 6.40 2.81 -32.26
N ILE A 239 6.32 2.21 -33.45
CA ILE A 239 5.08 1.72 -34.04
C ILE A 239 4.49 0.67 -33.08
N SER A 240 3.34 0.97 -32.47
CA SER A 240 2.59 -0.01 -31.68
C SER A 240 2.00 -1.03 -32.66
N VAL A 241 2.52 -2.26 -32.63
CA VAL A 241 2.03 -3.36 -33.46
C VAL A 241 0.92 -4.08 -32.71
N MET A 242 -0.27 -4.15 -33.31
CA MET A 242 -1.39 -4.91 -32.75
C MET A 242 -1.37 -6.35 -33.27
N PHE A 243 -1.89 -7.29 -32.47
CA PHE A 243 -2.03 -8.69 -32.85
C PHE A 243 -2.84 -8.85 -34.15
N GLU A 244 -3.85 -8.00 -34.35
CA GLU A 244 -4.65 -7.98 -35.58
C GLU A 244 -3.79 -7.66 -36.82
N ASP A 245 -2.78 -6.80 -36.70
CA ASP A 245 -1.87 -6.47 -37.80
C ASP A 245 -0.99 -7.68 -38.15
N VAL A 246 -0.46 -8.36 -37.13
CA VAL A 246 0.35 -9.57 -37.30
C VAL A 246 -0.49 -10.67 -37.96
N LEU A 247 -1.68 -10.92 -37.42
CA LEU A 247 -2.60 -11.95 -37.90
C LEU A 247 -3.12 -11.66 -39.31
N GLY A 248 -3.41 -10.39 -39.62
CA GLY A 248 -3.78 -9.93 -40.95
C GLY A 248 -2.69 -10.16 -41.99
N ASN A 249 -1.43 -9.90 -41.64
CA ASN A 249 -0.30 -10.16 -42.52
C ASN A 249 -0.03 -11.65 -42.67
N PHE A 250 -0.15 -12.44 -41.60
CA PHE A 250 -0.02 -13.89 -41.66
C PHE A 250 -0.98 -14.50 -42.69
N LEU A 251 -2.26 -14.11 -42.62
CA LEU A 251 -3.26 -14.60 -43.55
C LEU A 251 -2.98 -14.19 -45.00
N LYS A 252 -2.53 -12.95 -45.25
CA LYS A 252 -2.09 -12.52 -46.58
C LYS A 252 -0.94 -13.39 -47.09
N THR A 253 0.11 -13.57 -46.29
CA THR A 253 1.27 -14.39 -46.67
C THR A 253 0.89 -15.85 -46.91
N SER A 254 0.03 -16.42 -46.07
CA SER A 254 -0.44 -17.81 -46.21
C SER A 254 -1.27 -18.05 -47.48
N LEU A 255 -1.86 -17.00 -48.07
CA LEU A 255 -2.62 -17.08 -49.33
C LEU A 255 -1.74 -16.94 -50.57
N TYR A 256 -0.68 -16.12 -50.52
CA TYR A 256 0.24 -15.94 -51.64
C TYR A 256 1.23 -17.10 -51.79
N THR A 257 1.60 -17.71 -50.68
CA THR A 257 2.44 -18.90 -50.65
C THR A 257 1.53 -20.10 -50.75
N GLY A 258 1.07 -20.44 -51.96
CA GLY A 258 0.35 -21.70 -52.19
C GLY A 258 1.18 -22.85 -51.63
N PHE A 259 0.82 -23.35 -50.45
CA PHE A 259 1.58 -24.34 -49.69
C PHE A 259 1.59 -25.66 -50.47
N LEU A 260 2.61 -25.87 -51.28
CA LEU A 260 3.14 -27.21 -51.51
C LEU A 260 3.92 -27.55 -50.24
N PRO A 261 3.52 -28.57 -49.46
CA PRO A 261 4.29 -29.00 -48.31
C PRO A 261 5.69 -29.34 -48.82
N SER A 262 6.70 -28.68 -48.25
CA SER A 262 8.10 -29.01 -48.48
C SER A 262 8.33 -30.46 -48.04
N LEU A 263 8.24 -31.39 -48.99
CA LEU A 263 8.66 -32.77 -48.85
C LEU A 263 10.17 -32.77 -48.56
N GLY A 264 10.49 -33.01 -47.29
CA GLY A 264 11.79 -33.45 -46.76
C GLY A 264 13.04 -32.91 -47.44
N LYS A 265 13.58 -31.80 -46.93
CA LYS A 265 15.02 -31.55 -47.08
C LYS A 265 15.80 -32.27 -45.97
N PRO A 266 16.82 -33.07 -46.32
CA PRO A 266 17.60 -33.79 -45.34
C PRO A 266 18.46 -32.84 -44.52
N ARG A 267 18.45 -33.11 -43.22
CA ARG A 267 19.28 -32.54 -42.16
C ARG A 267 20.76 -32.57 -42.57
N TYR A 268 21.34 -31.43 -42.92
CA TYR A 268 22.79 -31.30 -43.01
C TYR A 268 23.37 -31.16 -41.62
N LYS A 269 24.29 -32.09 -41.30
CA LYS A 269 25.25 -32.03 -40.20
C LYS A 269 26.41 -31.10 -40.57
N GLU A 270 27.16 -30.73 -39.53
CA GLU A 270 28.53 -30.18 -39.53
C GLU A 270 28.63 -28.69 -39.87
N THR A 271 29.40 -27.85 -39.17
CA THR A 271 30.66 -28.05 -38.43
C THR A 271 30.87 -27.00 -37.33
N ASP A 272 31.71 -27.37 -36.36
CA ASP A 272 32.36 -26.51 -35.36
C ASP A 272 33.25 -25.39 -35.94
N GLY A 273 33.19 -24.23 -35.27
CA GLY A 273 34.29 -23.27 -35.12
C GLY A 273 34.29 -22.01 -36.01
N PRO A 274 35.03 -20.93 -35.66
CA PRO A 274 35.50 -20.50 -34.34
C PRO A 274 35.06 -19.06 -33.96
N SER A 275 35.16 -18.79 -32.66
CA SER A 275 34.99 -17.49 -32.01
C SER A 275 35.77 -16.35 -32.68
N ARG A 276 35.08 -15.27 -33.05
CA ARG A 276 35.68 -13.96 -33.34
C ARG A 276 35.28 -12.95 -32.28
N ASN A 277 36.21 -12.72 -31.37
CA ASN A 277 36.29 -11.50 -30.59
C ASN A 277 36.54 -10.31 -31.53
N THR A 278 35.70 -9.28 -31.45
CA THR A 278 36.09 -7.92 -31.82
C THR A 278 35.66 -6.96 -30.73
N VAL A 279 36.69 -6.47 -30.05
CA VAL A 279 36.75 -5.38 -29.10
C VAL A 279 36.36 -4.08 -29.80
N HIS A 280 35.42 -3.32 -29.23
CA HIS A 280 35.34 -1.87 -29.41
C HIS A 280 35.26 -1.20 -28.03
N GLU A 281 36.45 -0.87 -27.53
CA GLU A 281 36.87 0.47 -27.11
C GLU A 281 35.78 1.36 -26.45
N ARG A 282 35.76 1.36 -25.11
CA ARG A 282 35.08 2.38 -24.30
C ARG A 282 35.95 3.64 -24.22
N VAL A 283 35.47 4.72 -24.82
CA VAL A 283 35.89 6.09 -24.49
C VAL A 283 35.24 6.48 -23.14
N PRO A 284 35.97 7.15 -22.21
CA PRO A 284 35.39 7.61 -20.96
C PRO A 284 34.72 8.97 -21.13
N SER A 285 33.44 9.06 -20.78
CA SER A 285 32.71 10.32 -20.66
C SER A 285 32.25 10.54 -19.21
N PRO A 286 32.07 11.81 -18.80
CA PRO A 286 32.55 12.31 -17.53
C PRO A 286 31.48 12.34 -16.42
N SER A 287 31.97 12.59 -15.20
CA SER A 287 31.19 12.84 -13.99
C SER A 287 30.15 13.96 -14.18
N PRO A 288 28.94 13.85 -13.60
CA PRO A 288 28.08 15.01 -13.45
C PRO A 288 28.59 15.87 -12.29
N SER A 289 29.10 17.03 -12.68
CA SER A 289 29.44 18.15 -11.81
C SER A 289 28.26 18.56 -10.93
N THR A 290 28.63 18.78 -9.69
CA THR A 290 28.07 19.71 -8.71
C THR A 290 27.34 20.91 -9.33
N SER A 291 26.07 21.09 -8.97
CA SER A 291 25.33 22.33 -9.16
C SER A 291 24.98 22.95 -7.80
N VAL A 292 25.87 23.86 -7.41
CA VAL A 292 25.62 25.19 -6.82
C VAL A 292 24.67 25.31 -5.62
N ARG A 293 25.33 25.36 -4.46
CA ARG A 293 25.13 26.33 -3.35
C ARG A 293 24.06 27.41 -3.57
N SER A 294 23.06 27.43 -2.69
CA SER A 294 22.40 28.67 -2.28
C SER A 294 22.92 29.03 -0.87
N ASP A 295 23.97 29.85 -0.84
CA ASP A 295 24.45 30.51 0.36
C ASP A 295 23.50 31.68 0.68
N ARG A 296 22.58 31.49 1.63
CA ARG A 296 22.01 32.58 2.42
C ARG A 296 21.98 32.21 3.90
N PRO A 297 22.62 32.99 4.78
CA PRO A 297 22.56 32.75 6.22
C PRO A 297 21.18 33.16 6.75
N TYR A 298 20.34 32.18 7.09
CA TYR A 298 19.09 32.44 7.80
C TYR A 298 19.42 32.67 9.28
N LYS A 299 19.50 33.93 9.70
CA LYS A 299 19.53 34.31 11.12
C LYS A 299 18.17 34.01 11.74
N SER A 300 18.00 32.78 12.22
CA SER A 300 16.88 32.40 13.08
C SER A 300 17.15 32.90 14.49
N HIS A 301 16.45 33.96 14.90
CA HIS A 301 16.31 34.31 16.32
C HIS A 301 15.63 33.14 17.05
N GLU A 302 16.41 32.39 17.84
CA GLU A 302 15.90 31.35 18.74
C GLU A 302 15.06 31.97 19.85
N ASN A 303 13.74 31.89 19.67
CA ASN A 303 12.78 32.21 20.71
C ASN A 303 12.73 31.02 21.70
N LYS A 304 13.39 31.16 22.87
CA LYS A 304 13.59 30.09 23.88
C LYS A 304 12.32 29.49 24.51
N ASN A 305 11.13 29.98 24.14
CA ASN A 305 9.84 29.59 24.72
C ASN A 305 8.90 28.82 23.76
N LYS A 306 9.36 28.35 22.59
CA LYS A 306 8.53 27.44 21.78
C LYS A 306 8.54 26.03 22.39
N GLY A 307 7.36 25.53 22.76
CA GLY A 307 7.15 24.17 23.24
C GLY A 307 7.70 23.10 22.28
N LEU A 308 7.87 21.89 22.79
CA LEU A 308 8.38 20.74 22.03
C LEU A 308 7.55 20.55 20.76
N SER A 309 8.19 20.72 19.60
CA SER A 309 7.55 20.47 18.31
C SER A 309 7.92 19.07 17.82
N ALA A 310 6.92 18.31 17.38
CA ALA A 310 7.13 17.00 16.78
C ALA A 310 7.88 17.19 15.45
N LYS A 311 9.11 16.71 15.38
CA LYS A 311 9.99 16.81 14.21
C LYS A 311 10.63 15.46 13.90
N LEU A 312 10.96 15.25 12.64
CA LEU A 312 11.73 14.08 12.23
C LEU A 312 13.15 14.18 12.82
N CYS A 313 13.55 13.17 13.58
CA CYS A 313 14.87 13.09 14.19
C CYS A 313 15.92 12.77 13.13
N PRO A 314 16.97 13.59 12.99
CA PRO A 314 18.00 13.36 12.00
C PRO A 314 18.88 12.12 12.31
N GLY A 315 18.89 11.64 13.55
CA GLY A 315 19.60 10.42 13.94
C GLY A 315 18.87 9.13 13.55
N CYS A 316 17.64 8.94 14.03
CA CYS A 316 16.89 7.69 13.84
C CYS A 316 15.80 7.76 12.75
N ASN A 317 15.55 8.94 12.18
CA ASN A 317 14.52 9.20 11.17
C ASN A 317 13.09 8.86 11.61
N GLN A 318 12.81 9.03 12.90
CA GLN A 318 11.47 8.89 13.50
C GLN A 318 10.99 10.25 14.03
N VAL A 319 9.69 10.40 14.26
CA VAL A 319 9.15 11.65 14.79
C VAL A 319 9.34 11.69 16.31
N HIS A 320 10.04 12.71 16.79
CA HIS A 320 10.27 12.95 18.22
C HIS A 320 9.89 14.39 18.59
N PRO A 321 9.53 14.65 19.86
CA PRO A 321 9.49 16.01 20.38
C PRO A 321 10.92 16.55 20.50
N ILE A 322 11.37 17.36 19.53
CA ILE A 322 12.74 17.88 19.49
C ILE A 322 12.76 19.32 19.98
N ARG A 323 13.66 19.62 20.92
CA ARG A 323 13.94 20.98 21.39
C ARG A 323 15.14 21.55 20.63
N GLY A 324 14.91 22.56 19.80
CA GLY A 324 15.98 23.18 19.00
C GLY A 324 16.66 22.20 18.04
N GLY A 325 18.01 22.19 18.06
CA GLY A 325 18.86 21.27 17.29
C GLY A 325 19.29 20.00 18.03
N ASN A 326 18.96 19.87 19.33
CA ASN A 326 19.48 18.82 20.20
C ASN A 326 18.61 17.56 20.14
N TRP A 327 18.59 16.91 18.98
CA TRP A 327 17.75 15.72 18.75
C TRP A 327 18.11 14.54 19.67
N TRP A 328 19.36 14.45 20.12
CA TRP A 328 19.86 13.39 21.00
C TRP A 328 19.20 13.40 22.39
N GLU A 329 18.68 14.54 22.85
CA GLU A 329 18.02 14.65 24.17
C GLU A 329 16.72 13.83 24.27
N ASN A 330 16.04 13.61 23.13
CA ASN A 330 14.72 12.97 23.08
C ASN A 330 14.68 11.74 22.15
N CYS A 331 15.80 11.36 21.53
CA CYS A 331 15.87 10.22 20.64
C CYS A 331 16.03 8.92 21.43
N TRP A 332 15.00 8.07 21.43
CA TRP A 332 15.03 6.80 22.16
C TRP A 332 16.17 5.87 21.71
N VAL A 333 16.52 5.86 20.42
CA VAL A 333 17.63 5.03 19.91
C VAL A 333 18.96 5.49 20.49
N TYR A 334 19.22 6.80 20.51
CA TYR A 334 20.47 7.33 21.06
C TYR A 334 20.57 7.08 22.56
N LEU A 335 19.49 7.37 23.31
CA LEU A 335 19.47 7.19 24.76
C LEU A 335 19.62 5.73 25.19
N ASP A 336 19.12 4.79 24.39
CA ASP A 336 19.27 3.35 24.61
C ASP A 336 20.71 2.89 24.34
N ILE A 337 21.30 3.31 23.22
CA ILE A 337 22.72 3.03 22.89
C ILE A 337 23.67 3.53 23.98
N CYS A 338 23.38 4.71 24.55
CA CYS A 338 24.17 5.31 25.62
C CYS A 338 23.81 4.78 27.02
N GLY A 339 22.86 3.85 27.14
CA GLY A 339 22.47 3.23 28.41
C GLY A 339 21.78 4.17 29.42
N LYS A 340 21.30 5.34 28.98
CA LYS A 340 20.63 6.29 29.89
C LYS A 340 19.17 5.99 30.10
N LYS A 341 18.46 5.67 29.02
CA LYS A 341 17.03 5.39 29.07
C LYS A 341 16.71 4.31 28.05
N PRO A 342 16.18 3.15 28.47
CA PRO A 342 15.82 2.12 27.54
C PRO A 342 14.71 2.63 26.63
N ALA A 343 14.73 2.18 25.37
CA ALA A 343 13.62 2.49 24.47
C ALA A 343 12.28 1.97 25.02
N PRO A 344 11.17 2.68 24.81
CA PRO A 344 9.85 2.21 25.23
C PRO A 344 9.55 0.81 24.68
N LYS A 345 8.84 -0.04 25.43
CA LYS A 345 8.53 -1.43 25.01
C LYS A 345 7.79 -1.55 23.68
N TRP A 346 7.05 -0.52 23.28
CA TRP A 346 6.32 -0.44 22.01
C TRP A 346 7.19 0.07 20.86
N TYR A 347 8.39 0.56 21.15
CA TYR A 347 9.30 1.09 20.14
C TYR A 347 10.16 -0.04 19.57
N ASP A 348 9.95 -0.35 18.31
CA ASP A 348 10.70 -1.38 17.61
C ASP A 348 12.13 -0.90 17.29
N MET A 349 13.09 -1.44 18.02
CA MET A 349 14.51 -1.13 17.86
C MET A 349 15.15 -2.06 16.84
N THR A 350 15.39 -1.54 15.64
CA THR A 350 16.01 -2.31 14.56
C THR A 350 17.51 -2.01 14.46
N PRO A 351 18.36 -2.98 14.05
CA PRO A 351 19.81 -2.76 13.86
C PRO A 351 20.12 -1.58 12.92
N GLN A 352 19.30 -1.39 11.88
CA GLN A 352 19.44 -0.29 10.93
C GLN A 352 19.29 1.10 11.58
N LYS A 353 18.40 1.24 12.57
CA LYS A 353 18.22 2.51 13.32
C LYS A 353 19.44 2.78 14.20
N ILE A 354 19.97 1.75 14.85
CA ILE A 354 21.18 1.83 15.68
C ILE A 354 22.38 2.25 14.81
N ASP A 355 22.58 1.58 13.67
CA ASP A 355 23.68 1.86 12.76
C ASP A 355 23.61 3.27 12.19
N ARG A 356 22.40 3.77 11.91
CA ARG A 356 22.19 5.13 11.42
C ARG A 356 22.59 6.18 12.46
N VAL A 357 22.16 6.00 13.71
CA VAL A 357 22.54 6.90 14.82
C VAL A 357 24.04 6.88 15.03
N LYS A 358 24.67 5.69 15.09
CA LYS A 358 26.12 5.55 15.22
C LYS A 358 26.88 6.18 14.05
N ARG A 359 26.40 6.00 12.82
CA ARG A 359 26.98 6.61 11.62
C ARG A 359 26.93 8.13 11.70
N ARG A 360 25.77 8.71 12.01
CA ARG A 360 25.61 10.16 12.15
C ARG A 360 26.56 10.74 13.18
N MET A 361 26.67 10.10 14.34
CA MET A 361 27.58 10.55 15.41
C MET A 361 29.05 10.52 14.98
N ARG A 362 29.46 9.52 14.19
CA ARG A 362 30.81 9.48 13.60
C ARG A 362 31.02 10.56 12.54
N GLU A 363 30.00 10.84 11.72
CA GLU A 363 30.06 11.86 10.66
C GLU A 363 29.96 13.30 11.19
N ASN A 364 29.43 13.49 12.40
CA ASN A 364 29.17 14.80 13.01
C ASN A 364 29.81 14.88 14.42
N PRO A 365 31.14 14.96 14.53
CA PRO A 365 31.84 14.93 15.82
C PRO A 365 31.45 16.08 16.76
N ALA A 366 31.04 17.23 16.22
CA ALA A 366 30.53 18.34 17.02
C ALA A 366 29.20 18.00 17.72
N GLU A 367 28.30 17.26 17.06
CA GLU A 367 27.06 16.77 17.68
C GLU A 367 27.39 15.73 18.76
N GLN A 368 28.33 14.82 18.48
CA GLN A 368 28.78 13.81 19.44
C GLN A 368 29.35 14.47 20.71
N MET A 369 30.25 15.46 20.57
CA MET A 369 30.81 16.19 21.72
C MET A 369 29.74 16.94 22.52
N ALA A 370 28.77 17.57 21.85
CA ALA A 370 27.67 18.25 22.51
C ALA A 370 26.76 17.26 23.27
N ALA A 371 26.49 16.11 22.67
CA ALA A 371 25.69 15.06 23.28
C ALA A 371 26.40 14.41 24.49
N ASP A 372 27.71 14.15 24.39
CA ASP A 372 28.52 13.61 25.49
C ASP A 372 28.62 14.60 26.67
N LYS A 373 28.77 15.90 26.37
CA LYS A 373 28.72 16.95 27.40
C LYS A 373 27.38 16.95 28.12
N TRP A 374 26.27 16.93 27.36
CA TRP A 374 24.92 16.86 27.93
C TRP A 374 24.70 15.59 28.76
N LEU A 375 25.17 14.43 28.29
CA LEU A 375 25.07 13.17 29.03
C LEU A 375 25.84 13.19 30.36
N SER A 376 26.96 13.92 30.41
CA SER A 376 27.79 14.10 31.61
C SER A 376 27.10 15.05 32.60
N GLU A 377 26.50 16.14 32.13
CA GLU A 377 25.71 17.06 32.95
C GLU A 377 24.48 16.36 33.57
N GLN A 378 23.81 15.49 32.81
CA GLN A 378 22.69 14.67 33.30
C GLN A 378 23.12 13.56 34.27
N ALA A 379 24.39 13.17 34.30
CA ALA A 379 24.89 12.19 35.27
C ALA A 379 25.27 12.83 36.62
N ALA A 380 25.56 14.13 36.61
CA ALA A 380 25.94 14.91 37.79
C ALA A 380 24.73 15.52 38.52
N SER A 381 23.55 15.47 37.90
CA SER A 381 22.26 15.86 38.48
C SER A 381 21.54 14.63 39.00
#